data_AF-A0A3D5JN61-F1
#
_entry.id   AF-A0A3D5JN61-F1
#
_cell.length_a   1.000
_cell.length_b   1.000
_cell.length_c   1.000
_cell.angle_alpha   90.00
_cell.angle_beta   90.00
_cell.angle_gamma   90.00
#
_symmetry.space_group_name_H-M   'P 1'
#
loop_
_entity.id
_entity.type
_entity.pdbx_description
1 polymer ?
#
loop_
_entity_poly.entity_id
_entity_poly.type
_entity_poly.pdbx_seq_one_letter_code
_entity_poly.pdbx_strand_id
1 'polypeptide(L)'
;VLFNGDGHDYSATLVEVGKRDAQVRIEAAAALDNESPLHITLLQGIARGEKMDLILQKATELGVAAIVPVNAERTEVKLDAARAEKRLAHWNSVVV
;
A
#
# COMPACT_ATOMS: atom_id res chain seq x y z
N VAL A 1 -8.67 15.69 -0.61
CA VAL A 1 -9.30 14.52 0.02
C VAL A 1 -8.22 13.78 0.78
N LEU A 2 -8.49 13.39 2.01
CA LEU A 2 -7.60 12.60 2.87
C LEU A 2 -8.23 11.22 3.07
N PHE A 3 -7.43 10.18 3.16
CA PHE A 3 -7.90 8.82 3.46
C PHE A 3 -6.96 8.19 4.49
N ASN A 4 -7.48 7.30 5.31
CA ASN A 4 -6.75 6.60 6.38
C ASN A 4 -6.82 5.07 6.21
N GLY A 5 -7.44 4.57 5.14
CA GLY A 5 -7.61 3.15 4.87
C GLY A 5 -8.78 2.49 5.63
N ASP A 6 -9.68 3.24 6.26
CA ASP A 6 -10.89 2.69 6.91
C ASP A 6 -12.11 2.57 5.98
N GLY A 7 -11.90 2.73 4.68
CA GLY A 7 -12.97 2.74 3.68
C GLY A 7 -13.71 4.08 3.57
N HIS A 8 -13.15 5.19 4.07
CA HIS A 8 -13.72 6.52 3.87
C HIS A 8 -12.73 7.52 3.27
N ASP A 9 -13.28 8.38 2.41
CA ASP A 9 -12.65 9.59 1.93
C ASP A 9 -13.13 10.78 2.77
N TYR A 10 -12.17 11.57 3.24
CA TYR A 10 -12.42 12.78 4.03
C TYR A 10 -12.19 14.02 3.16
N SER A 11 -13.25 14.76 2.86
CA SER A 11 -13.12 16.11 2.31
C SER A 11 -12.52 17.00 3.39
N ALA A 12 -11.44 17.70 3.06
CA ALA A 12 -10.72 18.53 4.00
C ALA A 12 -10.21 19.81 3.34
N THR A 13 -10.34 20.92 4.05
CA THR A 13 -9.82 22.22 3.65
C THR A 13 -8.54 22.51 4.42
N LEU A 14 -7.49 22.91 3.70
CA LEU A 14 -6.21 23.32 4.28
C LEU A 14 -6.37 24.67 4.98
N VAL A 15 -6.05 24.71 6.28
CA VAL A 15 -6.23 25.91 7.12
C VAL A 15 -4.90 26.63 7.34
N GLU A 16 -3.82 25.88 7.52
CA GLU A 16 -2.49 26.44 7.78
C GLU A 16 -1.41 25.54 7.19
N VAL A 17 -0.33 26.16 6.72
CA VAL A 17 0.85 25.46 6.20
C VAL A 17 2.10 26.07 6.83
N GLY A 18 2.77 25.27 7.66
CA GLY A 18 4.08 25.55 8.20
C GLY A 18 5.20 24.97 7.32
N LYS A 19 6.45 25.07 7.80
CA LYS A 19 7.62 24.52 7.09
C LYS A 19 7.70 22.99 7.15
N ARG A 20 7.10 22.36 8.16
CA ARG A 20 7.12 20.90 8.40
C ARG A 20 5.78 20.34 8.88
N ASP A 21 4.77 21.18 8.93
CA ASP A 21 3.45 20.87 9.46
C ASP A 21 2.40 21.51 8.55
N ALA A 22 1.22 20.91 8.57
CA ALA A 22 0.04 21.42 7.89
C ALA A 22 -1.17 21.11 8.76
N GLN A 23 -2.07 22.07 8.88
CA GLN A 23 -3.34 21.88 9.57
C GLN A 23 -4.47 21.87 8.55
N VAL A 24 -5.34 20.86 8.67
CA VAL A 24 -6.47 20.63 7.78
C VAL A 24 -7.73 20.53 8.64
N ARG A 25 -8.84 21.05 8.12
CA ARG A 25 -10.17 20.89 8.72
C ARG A 25 -10.94 19.89 7.90
N ILE A 26 -11.36 18.79 8.52
CA ILE A 26 -12.24 17.79 7.90
C ILE A 26 -13.65 18.38 7.83
N GLU A 27 -14.25 18.37 6.64
CA GLU A 27 -15.58 18.92 6.38
C GLU A 27 -16.64 17.81 6.31
N ALA A 28 -16.31 16.69 5.67
CA ALA A 28 -17.21 15.56 5.50
C ALA A 28 -16.43 14.26 5.31
N ALA A 29 -17.05 13.15 5.72
CA ALA A 29 -16.60 11.79 5.41
C ALA A 29 -17.57 11.17 4.40
N ALA A 30 -17.04 10.53 3.36
CA ALA A 30 -17.78 9.80 2.35
C ALA A 30 -17.28 8.36 2.33
N ALA A 31 -18.20 7.39 2.39
CA ALA A 31 -17.84 5.99 2.26
C ALA A 31 -17.32 5.70 0.84
N LEU A 32 -16.23 4.96 0.74
CA LEU A 32 -15.68 4.46 -0.52
C LEU A 32 -16.46 3.20 -0.94
N ASP A 33 -17.03 3.23 -2.14
CA ASP A 33 -17.65 2.07 -2.79
C ASP A 33 -16.85 1.68 -4.06
N ASN A 34 -15.53 1.84 -4.00
CA ASN A 34 -14.60 1.55 -5.08
C ASN A 34 -13.80 0.25 -4.86
N GLU A 35 -14.01 -0.43 -3.74
CA GLU A 35 -13.42 -1.74 -3.49
C GLU A 35 -14.17 -2.84 -4.24
N SER A 36 -13.42 -3.84 -4.71
CA SER A 36 -14.02 -5.01 -5.35
C SER A 36 -14.79 -5.85 -4.32
N PRO A 37 -16.01 -6.34 -4.62
CA PRO A 37 -16.71 -7.28 -3.74
C PRO A 37 -16.01 -8.65 -3.67
N LEU A 38 -15.02 -8.90 -4.52
CA LEU A 38 -14.23 -10.13 -4.53
C LEU A 38 -12.92 -9.94 -3.76
N HIS A 39 -12.80 -10.62 -2.62
CA HIS A 39 -11.56 -10.65 -1.83
C HIS A 39 -10.51 -11.55 -2.49
N ILE A 40 -9.53 -10.93 -3.16
CA ILE A 40 -8.39 -11.63 -3.75
C ILE A 40 -7.17 -11.49 -2.83
N THR A 41 -6.57 -12.61 -2.46
CA THR A 41 -5.26 -12.66 -1.78
C THR A 41 -4.19 -13.14 -2.75
N LEU A 42 -3.23 -12.29 -3.08
CA LEU A 42 -2.12 -12.62 -3.97
C LEU A 42 -0.95 -13.18 -3.18
N LEU A 43 -0.66 -14.47 -3.34
CA LEU A 43 0.59 -15.07 -2.86
C LEU A 43 1.67 -14.87 -3.92
N GLN A 44 2.62 -13.97 -3.66
CA GLN A 44 3.65 -13.61 -4.63
C GLN A 44 5.02 -14.12 -4.20
N GLY A 45 5.62 -14.98 -5.00
CA GLY A 45 7.02 -15.38 -4.83
C GLY A 45 7.94 -14.16 -4.92
N ILE A 46 8.83 -13.99 -3.95
CA ILE A 46 9.69 -12.80 -3.88
C ILE A 46 10.57 -12.70 -5.13
N ALA A 47 10.31 -11.69 -5.96
CA ALA A 47 11.09 -11.37 -7.13
C ALA A 47 12.31 -10.49 -6.78
N ARG A 48 13.34 -10.51 -7.64
CA ARG A 48 14.48 -9.59 -7.56
C ARG A 48 14.16 -8.26 -8.26
N GLY A 49 14.67 -7.17 -7.68
CA GLY A 49 14.62 -5.84 -8.28
C GLY A 49 13.20 -5.28 -8.43
N GLU A 50 13.04 -4.44 -9.44
CA GLU A 50 11.83 -3.65 -9.74
C GLU A 50 10.61 -4.48 -10.13
N LYS A 51 10.79 -5.77 -10.46
CA LYS A 51 9.67 -6.65 -10.81
C LYS A 51 8.67 -6.78 -9.67
N MET A 52 9.15 -6.80 -8.42
CA MET A 52 8.25 -6.88 -7.27
C MET A 52 7.40 -5.61 -7.14
N ASP A 53 8.03 -4.45 -7.33
CA ASP A 53 7.37 -3.15 -7.21
C ASP A 53 6.28 -3.00 -8.29
N LEU A 54 6.54 -3.46 -9.51
CA LEU A 54 5.54 -3.49 -10.58
C LEU A 54 4.35 -4.41 -10.24
N ILE A 55 4.62 -5.58 -9.64
CA ILE A 55 3.55 -6.50 -9.22
C ILE A 55 2.69 -5.87 -8.13
N LEU A 56 3.31 -5.23 -7.14
CA LEU A 56 2.60 -4.55 -6.05
C LEU A 56 1.72 -3.44 -6.60
N GLN A 57 2.27 -2.56 -7.43
CA GLN A 57 1.52 -1.47 -8.06
C GLN A 57 0.31 -2.01 -8.84
N LYS A 58 0.51 -3.01 -9.69
CA LYS A 58 -0.56 -3.56 -10.53
C LYS A 58 -1.58 -4.37 -9.74
N ALA A 59 -1.17 -5.08 -8.69
CA ALA A 59 -2.07 -5.79 -7.81
C ALA A 59 -3.00 -4.81 -7.06
N THR A 60 -2.44 -3.71 -6.53
CA THR A 60 -3.24 -2.66 -5.88
C THR A 60 -4.20 -1.99 -6.86
N GLU A 61 -3.75 -1.63 -8.06
CA GLU A 61 -4.61 -1.07 -9.12
C GLU A 61 -5.76 -2.02 -9.54
N LEU A 62 -5.56 -3.34 -9.44
CA LEU A 62 -6.56 -4.36 -9.75
C LEU A 62 -7.52 -4.67 -8.59
N GLY A 63 -7.35 -4.02 -7.43
CA GLY A 63 -8.21 -4.22 -6.26
C GLY A 63 -7.92 -5.51 -5.49
N VAL A 64 -6.66 -5.95 -5.46
CA VAL A 64 -6.24 -7.06 -4.59
C VAL A 64 -6.38 -6.63 -3.13
N ALA A 65 -7.06 -7.45 -2.31
CA ALA A 65 -7.33 -7.16 -0.91
C ALA A 65 -6.10 -7.39 -0.01
N ALA A 66 -5.25 -8.36 -0.36
CA ALA A 66 -4.04 -8.66 0.41
C ALA A 66 -2.94 -9.23 -0.48
N ILE A 67 -1.69 -8.87 -0.20
CA ILE A 67 -0.51 -9.42 -0.87
C ILE A 67 0.38 -10.08 0.17
N VAL A 68 0.69 -11.36 -0.02
CA VAL A 68 1.54 -12.15 0.86
C VAL A 68 2.82 -12.53 0.10
N PRO A 69 3.96 -11.89 0.40
CA PRO A 69 5.24 -12.28 -0.17
C PRO A 69 5.67 -13.65 0.37
N VAL A 70 5.95 -14.60 -0.52
CA VAL A 70 6.37 -15.97 -0.14
C VAL A 70 7.80 -16.25 -0.59
N ASN A 71 8.57 -16.89 0.30
CA ASN A 71 9.86 -17.51 -0.03
C ASN A 71 9.59 -18.90 -0.61
N ALA A 72 9.74 -19.06 -1.92
CA ALA A 72 9.63 -20.36 -2.58
C ALA A 72 11.00 -21.04 -2.68
N GLU A 73 11.02 -22.35 -2.92
CA GLU A 73 12.25 -23.15 -3.06
C GLU A 73 13.19 -22.62 -4.16
N ARG A 74 12.62 -22.07 -5.24
CA ARG A 74 13.36 -21.47 -6.36
C ARG A 74 13.55 -19.95 -6.21
N THR A 75 13.20 -19.38 -5.07
CA THR A 75 13.47 -17.96 -4.78
C THR A 75 14.96 -17.79 -4.56
N GLU A 76 15.66 -17.23 -5.54
CA GLU A 76 17.10 -16.99 -5.45
C GLU A 76 17.48 -15.93 -4.40
N VAL A 77 16.50 -15.21 -3.85
CA VAL A 77 16.71 -14.15 -2.86
C VAL A 77 16.80 -14.74 -1.46
N LYS A 78 18.02 -14.92 -0.97
CA LYS A 78 18.27 -15.09 0.47
C LYS A 78 18.05 -13.75 1.16
N LEU A 79 16.92 -13.60 1.84
CA LEU A 79 16.66 -12.47 2.70
C LEU A 79 17.28 -12.75 4.07
N ASP A 80 18.22 -11.92 4.51
CA ASP A 80 18.46 -11.77 5.94
C ASP A 80 17.29 -11.00 6.57
N ALA A 81 17.04 -11.19 7.86
CA ALA A 81 15.91 -10.58 8.55
C ALA A 81 15.89 -9.04 8.45
N ALA A 82 17.06 -8.39 8.50
CA ALA A 82 17.18 -6.94 8.43
C ALA A 82 16.88 -6.38 7.03
N ARG A 83 17.22 -7.11 5.97
CA ARG A 83 16.89 -6.78 4.57
C ARG A 83 15.44 -7.06 4.27
N ALA A 84 14.84 -8.08 4.91
CA ALA A 84 13.42 -8.36 4.78
C ALA A 84 12.58 -7.18 5.30
N GLU A 85 12.91 -6.66 6.49
CA GLU A 85 12.21 -5.50 7.06
C GLU A 85 12.33 -4.24 6.19
N LYS A 86 13.53 -3.93 5.68
CA LYS A 86 13.72 -2.79 4.77
C LYS A 86 12.91 -2.92 3.48
N ARG A 87 12.83 -4.12 2.91
CA ARG A 87 12.03 -4.36 1.70
C ARG A 87 10.54 -4.30 1.99
N LEU A 88 10.09 -4.80 3.14
CA LEU A 88 8.70 -4.69 3.57
C LEU A 88 8.29 -3.22 3.70
N ALA A 89 9.14 -2.39 4.34
CA ALA A 89 8.90 -0.95 4.45
C ALA A 89 8.83 -0.26 3.08
N HIS A 90 9.74 -0.62 2.15
CA HIS A 90 9.72 -0.13 0.77
C HIS A 90 8.43 -0.54 0.05
N TRP A 91 8.02 -1.80 0.14
CA TRP A 91 6.80 -2.30 -0.50
C TRP A 91 5.54 -1.64 0.05
N ASN A 92 5.47 -1.40 1.36
CA ASN A 92 4.37 -0.63 1.94
C ASN A 92 4.31 0.80 1.38
N SER A 93 5.44 1.44 1.10
CA SER A 93 5.45 2.77 0.48
C SER A 93 5.03 2.79 -0.99
N VAL A 94 5.07 1.66 -1.68
CA VAL A 94 4.60 1.53 -3.07
C VAL A 94 3.08 1.31 -3.14
N VAL A 95 2.49 0.76 -2.07
CA VAL A 95 1.06 0.43 -1.99
C VAL A 95 0.22 1.60 -1.46
N VAL A 96 0.81 2.51 -0.69
CA VAL A 96 0.14 3.67 -0.05
C VAL A 96 0.15 4.91 -0.94
#